data_AF-A0A6A2XU58-F1
#
_entry.id   AF-A0A6A2XU58-F1
#
_cell.length_a   1.000
_cell.length_b   1.000
_cell.length_c   1.000
_cell.angle_alpha   90.00
_cell.angle_beta   90.00
_cell.angle_gamma   90.00
#
_symmetry.space_group_name_H-M   'P 1'
#
loop_
_entity.id
_entity.type
_entity.pdbx_description
1 polymer ?
#
loop_
_entity_poly.entity_id
_entity_poly.type
_entity_poly.pdbx_seq_one_letter_code
_entity_poly.pdbx_strand_id
1 'polypeptide(L)'
;MFDLMLKPKFYSKCKSALKINKVRLETIKKKRNAVENFLKKDIAELLKKDLDYNAYGRTDGLMIEQNRTACYKFIEQFSQCISKHFSLMQKQSECPEECREAVASLIYAAARFADLPEVRTLRTLFTEKYGNPLEPYLNREFVEKLQAEPPRKEMKLQLMHAIAQEFSIEWDSKALEQTLFKPPPSEQVIQSSAQDSLDESDDDGYKSYRRKDDTVRLQ
;
A
#
# COMPACT_ATOMS: atom_id res chain seq x y z
N MET A 1 -3.70 -34.12 -26.09
CA MET A 1 -4.79 -35.09 -25.79
C MET A 1 -5.09 -35.22 -24.28
N PHE A 2 -4.84 -34.19 -23.44
CA PHE A 2 -5.12 -34.20 -21.99
C PHE A 2 -6.33 -33.35 -21.55
N ASP A 3 -6.97 -32.68 -22.51
CA ASP A 3 -7.95 -31.61 -22.24
C ASP A 3 -9.31 -32.11 -21.72
N LEU A 4 -9.62 -33.41 -21.88
CA LEU A 4 -10.91 -33.96 -21.45
C LEU A 4 -10.96 -34.36 -19.96
N MET A 5 -9.82 -34.73 -19.35
CA MET A 5 -9.76 -35.19 -17.96
C MET A 5 -9.62 -34.05 -16.93
N LEU A 6 -9.18 -32.87 -17.35
CA LEU A 6 -8.98 -31.72 -16.46
C LEU A 6 -10.25 -30.89 -16.24
N LYS A 7 -11.19 -30.90 -17.19
CA LYS A 7 -12.42 -30.08 -17.16
C LYS A 7 -13.30 -30.29 -15.91
N PRO A 8 -13.58 -31.52 -15.44
CA PRO A 8 -14.39 -31.74 -14.24
C PRO A 8 -13.69 -31.29 -12.95
N LYS A 9 -12.36 -31.46 -12.89
CA LYS A 9 -11.52 -31.11 -11.73
C LYS A 9 -11.31 -29.61 -11.62
N PHE A 10 -11.07 -28.90 -12.73
CA PHE A 10 -10.96 -27.45 -12.76
C PHE A 10 -12.26 -26.79 -12.26
N TYR A 11 -13.39 -27.21 -12.80
CA TYR A 11 -14.70 -26.61 -12.51
C TYR A 11 -15.09 -26.76 -11.03
N SER A 12 -15.05 -27.99 -10.51
CA SER A 12 -15.41 -28.25 -9.12
C SER A 12 -14.50 -27.52 -8.13
N LYS A 13 -13.18 -27.52 -8.37
CA LYS A 13 -12.20 -26.82 -7.53
C LYS A 13 -12.35 -25.30 -7.61
N CYS A 14 -12.51 -24.74 -8.81
CA CYS A 14 -12.66 -23.29 -8.99
C CYS A 14 -13.94 -22.79 -8.31
N LYS A 15 -15.07 -23.48 -8.53
CA LYS A 15 -16.35 -23.14 -7.88
C LYS A 15 -16.25 -23.19 -6.36
N SER A 16 -15.61 -24.23 -5.82
CA SER A 16 -15.39 -24.38 -4.39
C SER A 16 -14.52 -23.24 -3.84
N ALA A 17 -13.38 -22.96 -4.49
CA ALA A 17 -12.48 -21.89 -4.10
C ALA A 17 -13.16 -20.51 -4.10
N LEU A 18 -13.95 -20.18 -5.14
CA LEU A 18 -14.71 -18.93 -5.20
C LEU A 18 -15.73 -18.80 -4.05
N LYS A 19 -16.45 -19.88 -3.74
CA LYS A 19 -17.43 -19.90 -2.64
C LYS A 19 -16.75 -19.69 -1.28
N ILE A 20 -15.65 -20.38 -1.02
CA ILE A 20 -14.90 -20.27 0.24
C ILE A 20 -14.25 -18.87 0.32
N ASN A 21 -13.67 -18.38 -0.77
CA ASN A 21 -13.08 -17.04 -0.84
C ASN A 21 -14.09 -15.96 -0.49
N LYS A 22 -15.32 -16.06 -1.00
CA LYS A 22 -16.41 -15.12 -0.66
C LYS A 22 -16.66 -15.07 0.85
N VAL A 23 -16.82 -16.22 1.50
CA VAL A 23 -17.06 -16.29 2.96
C VAL A 23 -15.87 -15.70 3.73
N ARG A 24 -14.64 -16.01 3.31
CA ARG A 24 -13.43 -15.51 3.95
C ARG A 24 -13.30 -13.98 3.82
N LEU A 25 -13.59 -13.44 2.64
CA LEU A 25 -13.59 -12.00 2.37
C LEU A 25 -14.59 -11.26 3.26
N GLU A 26 -15.78 -11.83 3.54
CA GLU A 26 -16.73 -11.22 4.48
C GLU A 26 -16.13 -11.06 5.88
N THR A 27 -15.47 -12.10 6.39
CA THR A 27 -14.82 -12.07 7.71
C THR A 27 -13.67 -11.06 7.73
N ILE A 28 -12.84 -11.03 6.69
CA ILE A 28 -11.73 -10.08 6.58
C ILE A 28 -12.27 -8.65 6.56
N LYS A 29 -13.23 -8.34 5.68
CA LYS A 29 -13.82 -7.00 5.55
C LYS A 29 -14.42 -6.53 6.89
N LYS A 30 -15.09 -7.40 7.64
CA LYS A 30 -15.61 -7.06 8.98
C LYS A 30 -14.50 -6.65 9.94
N LYS A 31 -13.42 -7.44 10.03
CA LYS A 31 -12.27 -7.11 10.89
C LYS A 31 -11.63 -5.78 10.47
N ARG A 32 -11.44 -5.57 9.16
CA ARG A 32 -10.86 -4.35 8.60
C ARG A 32 -11.71 -3.11 8.89
N ASN A 33 -13.02 -3.21 8.72
CA ASN A 33 -13.95 -2.13 9.04
C ASN A 33 -13.88 -1.73 10.52
N ALA A 34 -13.75 -2.70 11.43
CA ALA A 34 -13.55 -2.41 12.85
C ALA A 34 -12.26 -1.62 13.11
N VAL A 35 -11.16 -1.98 12.43
CA VAL A 35 -9.87 -1.25 12.54
C VAL A 35 -9.98 0.16 11.98
N GLU A 36 -10.59 0.33 10.80
CA GLU A 36 -10.79 1.66 10.20
C GLU A 36 -11.65 2.56 11.10
N ASN A 37 -12.73 2.03 11.67
CA ASN A 37 -13.58 2.78 12.60
C ASN A 37 -12.82 3.15 13.88
N PHE A 38 -11.95 2.27 14.38
CA PHE A 38 -11.10 2.58 15.52
C PHE A 38 -10.14 3.74 15.19
N LEU A 39 -9.45 3.68 14.05
CA LEU A 39 -8.52 4.73 13.61
C LEU A 39 -9.21 6.07 13.37
N LYS A 40 -10.42 6.05 12.78
CA LYS A 40 -11.23 7.26 12.63
C LYS A 40 -11.56 7.90 13.98
N LYS A 41 -12.00 7.09 14.96
CA LYS A 41 -12.30 7.57 16.31
C LYS A 41 -11.06 8.13 16.99
N ASP A 42 -9.91 7.47 16.86
CA ASP A 42 -8.63 7.95 17.40
C ASP A 42 -8.23 9.31 16.80
N ILE A 43 -8.35 9.49 15.48
CA ILE A 43 -8.14 10.79 14.82
C ILE A 43 -9.12 11.83 15.34
N ALA A 44 -10.42 11.51 15.44
CA ALA A 44 -11.44 12.42 15.94
C ALA A 44 -11.16 12.85 17.40
N GLU A 45 -10.72 11.93 18.26
CA GLU A 45 -10.36 12.25 19.65
C GLU A 45 -9.09 13.09 19.76
N LEU A 46 -8.15 12.97 18.82
CA LEU A 46 -6.98 13.85 18.75
C LEU A 46 -7.39 15.27 18.32
N LEU A 47 -8.28 15.40 17.34
CA LEU A 47 -8.81 16.70 16.90
C LEU A 47 -9.55 17.44 18.02
N LYS A 48 -10.38 16.73 18.81
CA LYS A 48 -11.07 17.33 19.98
C LYS A 48 -10.12 17.85 21.08
N LYS A 49 -8.87 17.40 21.06
CA LYS A 49 -7.82 17.79 22.04
C LYS A 49 -6.83 18.79 21.44
N ASP A 50 -7.14 19.35 20.26
CA ASP A 50 -6.28 20.26 19.51
C ASP A 50 -4.89 19.66 19.18
N LEU A 51 -4.80 18.33 19.07
CA LEU A 51 -3.58 17.58 18.75
C LEU A 51 -3.46 17.32 17.24
N ASP A 52 -3.57 18.38 16.45
CA ASP A 52 -3.71 18.33 14.98
C ASP A 52 -2.57 17.61 14.28
N TYR A 53 -1.32 17.86 14.68
CA TYR A 53 -0.17 17.22 14.06
C TYR A 53 -0.15 15.69 14.34
N ASN A 54 -0.59 15.28 15.53
CA ASN A 54 -0.73 13.87 15.88
C ASN A 54 -1.86 13.24 15.07
N ALA A 55 -3.01 13.91 14.96
CA ALA A 55 -4.12 13.47 14.13
C ALA A 55 -3.68 13.29 12.66
N TYR A 56 -2.93 14.26 12.13
CA TYR A 56 -2.33 14.20 10.80
C TYR A 56 -1.41 12.99 10.62
N GLY A 57 -0.55 12.67 11.60
CA GLY A 57 0.29 11.47 11.55
C GLY A 57 -0.49 10.15 11.62
N ARG A 58 -1.71 10.14 12.19
CA ARG A 58 -2.58 8.95 12.22
C ARG A 58 -3.31 8.70 10.91
N THR A 59 -3.46 9.73 10.06
CA THR A 59 -4.13 9.58 8.76
C THR A 59 -3.40 8.64 7.81
N ASP A 60 -2.06 8.55 7.85
CA ASP A 60 -1.29 7.63 6.99
C ASP A 60 -1.73 6.19 7.22
N GLY A 61 -1.83 5.78 8.50
CA GLY A 61 -2.29 4.46 8.89
C GLY A 61 -3.71 4.18 8.41
N LEU A 62 -4.64 5.13 8.58
CA LEU A 62 -6.01 4.97 8.10
C LEU A 62 -6.08 4.87 6.57
N MET A 63 -5.32 5.65 5.82
CA MET A 63 -5.31 5.60 4.35
C MET A 63 -4.73 4.29 3.82
N ILE A 64 -3.63 3.80 4.42
CA ILE A 64 -3.09 2.46 4.14
C ILE A 64 -4.19 1.41 4.40
N GLU A 65 -4.90 1.56 5.52
CA GLU A 65 -5.94 0.62 5.87
C GLU A 65 -7.11 0.62 4.87
N GLN A 66 -7.55 1.80 4.45
CA GLN A 66 -8.60 1.97 3.44
C GLN A 66 -8.19 1.42 2.07
N ASN A 67 -6.95 1.67 1.62
CA ASN A 67 -6.43 1.13 0.36
C ASN A 67 -6.43 -0.39 0.37
N ARG A 68 -5.95 -0.99 1.45
CA ARG A 68 -5.94 -2.45 1.59
C ARG A 68 -7.36 -3.03 1.64
N THR A 69 -8.32 -2.35 2.27
CA THR A 69 -9.74 -2.75 2.24
C THR A 69 -10.34 -2.65 0.84
N ALA A 70 -10.02 -1.60 0.07
CA ALA A 70 -10.42 -1.47 -1.32
C ALA A 70 -9.87 -2.62 -2.17
N CYS A 71 -8.63 -3.04 -1.95
CA CYS A 71 -8.06 -4.21 -2.63
C CYS A 71 -8.84 -5.51 -2.35
N TYR A 72 -9.32 -5.74 -1.12
CA TYR A 72 -10.20 -6.89 -0.85
C TYR A 72 -11.55 -6.78 -1.58
N LYS A 73 -12.11 -5.57 -1.74
CA LYS A 73 -13.32 -5.35 -2.54
C LYS A 73 -13.09 -5.65 -4.03
N PHE A 74 -11.92 -5.29 -4.58
CA PHE A 74 -11.54 -5.68 -5.94
C PHE A 74 -11.46 -7.20 -6.10
N ILE A 75 -10.79 -7.90 -5.19
CA ILE A 75 -10.70 -9.38 -5.22
C ILE A 75 -12.11 -10.01 -5.19
N GLU A 76 -13.02 -9.45 -4.40
CA GLU A 76 -14.42 -9.87 -4.38
C GLU A 76 -15.10 -9.66 -5.73
N GLN A 77 -14.96 -8.47 -6.33
CA GLN A 77 -15.53 -8.14 -7.64
C GLN A 77 -14.99 -9.07 -8.75
N PHE A 78 -13.69 -9.34 -8.77
CA PHE A 78 -13.08 -10.29 -9.70
C PHE A 78 -13.66 -11.71 -9.51
N SER A 79 -13.79 -12.15 -8.26
CA SER A 79 -14.40 -13.45 -7.93
C SER A 79 -15.87 -13.53 -8.40
N GLN A 80 -16.63 -12.44 -8.26
CA GLN A 80 -18.00 -12.34 -8.76
C GLN A 80 -18.06 -12.35 -10.28
N CYS A 81 -17.15 -11.64 -10.96
CA CYS A 81 -17.06 -11.64 -12.42
C CYS A 81 -16.85 -13.06 -12.98
N ILE A 82 -15.89 -13.79 -12.42
CA ILE A 82 -15.62 -15.19 -12.80
C ILE A 82 -16.82 -16.09 -12.52
N SER A 83 -17.49 -15.88 -11.38
CA SER A 83 -18.68 -16.66 -11.02
C SER A 83 -19.84 -16.45 -12.01
N LYS A 84 -20.01 -15.23 -12.53
CA LYS A 84 -21.05 -14.89 -13.53
C LYS A 84 -20.79 -15.55 -14.87
N HIS A 85 -19.53 -15.64 -15.30
CA HIS A 85 -19.14 -16.19 -16.61
C HIS A 85 -18.65 -17.64 -16.53
N PHE A 86 -18.94 -18.33 -15.43
CA PHE A 86 -18.38 -19.64 -15.13
C PHE A 86 -18.69 -20.69 -16.21
N SER A 87 -19.90 -20.66 -16.77
CA SER A 87 -20.32 -21.54 -17.86
C SER A 87 -19.58 -21.28 -19.17
N LEU A 88 -19.26 -20.02 -19.47
CA LEU A 88 -18.50 -19.64 -20.65
C LEU A 88 -17.05 -20.11 -20.53
N MET A 89 -16.44 -19.83 -19.37
CA MET A 89 -15.10 -20.30 -19.03
C MET A 89 -15.00 -21.82 -19.09
N GLN A 90 -16.06 -22.58 -18.75
CA GLN A 90 -16.04 -24.04 -18.83
C GLN A 90 -15.95 -24.56 -20.28
N LYS A 91 -16.65 -23.91 -21.21
CA LYS A 91 -16.77 -24.35 -22.61
C LYS A 91 -15.56 -23.97 -23.45
N GLN A 92 -14.91 -22.86 -23.13
CA GLN A 92 -13.80 -22.31 -23.91
C GLN A 92 -12.44 -22.71 -23.31
N SER A 93 -11.47 -22.99 -24.19
CA SER A 93 -10.06 -23.19 -23.83
C SER A 93 -9.38 -21.87 -23.48
N GLU A 94 -9.71 -20.80 -24.20
CA GLU A 94 -9.19 -19.45 -23.97
C GLU A 94 -9.93 -18.72 -22.85
N CYS A 95 -9.28 -17.71 -22.27
CA CYS A 95 -9.89 -16.86 -21.25
C CYS A 95 -10.91 -15.91 -21.91
N PRO A 96 -12.20 -15.96 -21.52
CA PRO A 96 -13.22 -15.06 -22.04
C PRO A 96 -12.83 -13.61 -21.78
N GLU A 97 -13.09 -12.73 -22.75
CA GLU A 97 -12.70 -11.32 -22.70
C GLU A 97 -13.21 -10.64 -21.44
N GLU A 98 -14.46 -10.93 -21.05
CA GLU A 98 -15.13 -10.40 -19.85
C GLU A 98 -14.43 -10.80 -18.55
N CYS A 99 -13.62 -11.87 -18.58
CA CYS A 99 -12.92 -12.41 -17.41
C CYS A 99 -11.42 -12.15 -17.43
N ARG A 100 -10.83 -11.65 -18.52
CA ARG A 100 -9.36 -11.49 -18.63
C ARG A 100 -8.81 -10.62 -17.51
N GLU A 101 -9.45 -9.49 -17.23
CA GLU A 101 -9.04 -8.60 -16.14
C GLU A 101 -9.14 -9.27 -14.77
N ALA A 102 -10.27 -9.94 -14.49
CA ALA A 102 -10.49 -10.61 -13.22
C ALA A 102 -9.49 -11.75 -12.99
N VAL A 103 -9.22 -12.56 -14.02
CA VAL A 103 -8.27 -13.66 -13.95
C VAL A 103 -6.84 -13.13 -13.76
N ALA A 104 -6.42 -12.14 -14.56
CA ALA A 104 -5.12 -11.49 -14.42
C ALA A 104 -4.90 -10.95 -13.01
N SER A 105 -5.88 -10.20 -12.51
CA SER A 105 -5.79 -9.50 -11.24
C SER A 105 -5.79 -10.47 -10.05
N LEU A 106 -6.52 -11.59 -10.13
CA LEU A 106 -6.45 -12.64 -9.10
C LEU A 106 -5.13 -13.41 -9.11
N ILE A 107 -4.55 -13.69 -10.28
CA ILE A 107 -3.21 -14.27 -10.40
C ILE A 107 -2.18 -13.35 -9.72
N TYR A 108 -2.26 -12.04 -9.98
CA TYR A 108 -1.41 -11.03 -9.35
C TYR A 108 -1.62 -10.92 -7.84
N ALA A 109 -2.88 -11.01 -7.38
CA ALA A 109 -3.23 -10.95 -5.96
C ALA A 109 -2.69 -12.15 -5.16
N ALA A 110 -2.60 -13.35 -5.75
CA ALA A 110 -2.23 -14.57 -5.05
C ALA A 110 -0.85 -14.52 -4.34
N ALA A 111 0.08 -13.71 -4.85
CA ALA A 111 1.39 -13.51 -4.22
C ALA A 111 1.36 -12.50 -3.05
N ARG A 112 0.33 -11.64 -2.99
CA ARG A 112 0.26 -10.45 -2.11
C ARG A 112 -0.75 -10.59 -0.96
N PHE A 113 -1.62 -11.59 -1.04
CA PHE A 113 -2.68 -11.88 -0.06
C PHE A 113 -2.50 -13.28 0.53
N ALA A 114 -1.59 -13.40 1.50
CA ALA A 114 -1.30 -14.68 2.15
C ALA A 114 -2.46 -15.23 3.00
N ASP A 115 -3.33 -14.33 3.45
CA ASP A 115 -4.56 -14.62 4.19
C ASP A 115 -5.70 -15.17 3.32
N LEU A 116 -5.55 -15.16 1.99
CA LEU A 116 -6.50 -15.69 1.00
C LEU A 116 -5.92 -16.92 0.26
N PRO A 117 -5.84 -18.10 0.91
CA PRO A 117 -5.32 -19.31 0.26
C PRO A 117 -6.15 -19.74 -0.95
N GLU A 118 -7.44 -19.44 -0.98
CA GLU A 118 -8.32 -19.76 -2.10
C GLU A 118 -7.91 -19.00 -3.38
N VAL A 119 -7.39 -17.77 -3.26
CA VAL A 119 -6.86 -17.00 -4.39
C VAL A 119 -5.60 -17.66 -4.96
N ARG A 120 -4.79 -18.32 -4.13
CA ARG A 120 -3.64 -19.12 -4.60
C ARG A 120 -4.09 -20.34 -5.38
N THR A 121 -5.14 -21.03 -4.91
CA THR A 121 -5.76 -22.12 -5.67
C THR A 121 -6.29 -21.64 -7.02
N LEU A 122 -6.97 -20.49 -7.05
CA LEU A 122 -7.45 -19.88 -8.29
C LEU A 122 -6.33 -19.55 -9.25
N ARG A 123 -5.21 -18.98 -8.77
CA ARG A 123 -4.01 -18.77 -9.59
C ARG A 123 -3.54 -20.06 -10.25
N THR A 124 -3.33 -21.13 -9.48
CA THR A 124 -2.89 -22.42 -10.03
C THR A 124 -3.84 -22.91 -11.13
N LEU A 125 -5.14 -22.90 -10.87
CA LEU A 125 -6.15 -23.33 -11.84
C LEU A 125 -6.14 -22.48 -13.11
N PHE A 126 -6.04 -21.15 -12.99
CA PHE A 126 -6.05 -20.26 -14.14
C PHE A 126 -4.75 -20.33 -14.95
N THR A 127 -3.60 -20.44 -14.29
CA THR A 127 -2.31 -20.60 -14.97
C THR A 127 -2.23 -21.95 -15.69
N GLU A 128 -2.71 -23.04 -15.06
CA GLU A 128 -2.79 -24.36 -15.72
C GLU A 128 -3.70 -24.35 -16.95
N LYS A 129 -4.79 -23.57 -16.91
CA LYS A 129 -5.79 -23.54 -17.97
C LYS A 129 -5.45 -22.57 -19.12
N TYR A 130 -5.03 -21.36 -18.78
CA TYR A 130 -4.90 -20.24 -19.73
C TYR A 130 -3.44 -19.84 -19.99
N GLY A 131 -2.48 -20.46 -19.31
CA GLY A 131 -1.07 -20.05 -19.36
C GLY A 131 -0.80 -18.78 -18.55
N ASN A 132 0.34 -18.13 -18.81
CA ASN A 132 0.78 -16.95 -18.06
C ASN A 132 1.42 -15.86 -18.93
N PRO A 133 0.61 -15.08 -19.66
CA PRO A 133 0.81 -13.63 -19.61
C PRO A 133 -0.52 -12.88 -19.75
N LEU A 134 -1.22 -12.67 -18.64
CA LEU A 134 -2.37 -11.77 -18.59
C LEU A 134 -2.02 -10.40 -17.99
N GLU A 135 -0.72 -10.09 -17.85
CA GLU A 135 -0.24 -8.78 -17.37
C GLU A 135 -0.86 -7.57 -18.09
N PRO A 136 -1.09 -7.58 -19.43
CA PRO A 136 -1.74 -6.46 -20.11
C PRO A 136 -3.16 -6.17 -19.62
N TYR A 137 -3.81 -7.15 -19.01
CA TYR A 137 -5.19 -7.07 -18.54
C TYR A 137 -5.29 -6.78 -17.03
N LEU A 138 -4.18 -6.51 -16.33
CA LEU A 138 -4.25 -6.19 -14.91
C LEU A 138 -5.07 -4.93 -14.64
N ASN A 139 -5.95 -5.01 -13.64
CA ASN A 139 -6.67 -3.84 -13.18
C ASN A 139 -5.68 -2.84 -12.57
N ARG A 140 -5.50 -1.69 -13.23
CA ARG A 140 -4.48 -0.69 -12.85
C ARG A 140 -4.75 -0.09 -11.48
N GLU A 141 -6.00 0.25 -11.19
CA GLU A 141 -6.38 0.84 -9.90
C GLU A 141 -6.06 -0.12 -8.73
N PHE A 142 -6.33 -1.43 -8.92
CA PHE A 142 -5.98 -2.46 -7.94
C PHE A 142 -4.46 -2.54 -7.70
N VAL A 143 -3.66 -2.43 -8.76
CA VAL A 143 -2.19 -2.42 -8.64
C VAL A 143 -1.70 -1.17 -7.93
N GLU A 144 -2.20 0.00 -8.31
CA GLU A 144 -1.83 1.29 -7.71
C GLU A 144 -2.18 1.32 -6.22
N LYS A 145 -3.36 0.84 -5.82
CA LYS A 145 -3.75 0.74 -4.40
C LYS A 145 -2.89 -0.26 -3.60
N LEU A 146 -2.33 -1.28 -4.26
CA LEU A 146 -1.41 -2.22 -3.64
C LEU A 146 0.01 -1.66 -3.50
N GLN A 147 0.42 -0.80 -4.42
CA GLN A 147 1.72 -0.13 -4.43
C GLN A 147 1.73 1.18 -3.64
N ALA A 148 0.62 1.48 -2.95
CA ALA A 148 0.31 2.77 -2.32
C ALA A 148 1.55 3.61 -1.94
N GLU A 149 1.79 4.65 -2.73
CA GLU A 149 2.75 5.69 -2.43
C GLU A 149 2.33 6.47 -1.17
N PRO A 150 3.28 7.13 -0.49
CA PRO A 150 2.96 8.02 0.62
C PRO A 150 1.86 9.03 0.23
N PRO A 151 0.77 9.16 1.03
CA PRO A 151 -0.30 10.08 0.71
C PRO A 151 0.19 11.54 0.65
N ARG A 152 -0.36 12.28 -0.32
CA ARG A 152 -0.08 13.73 -0.42
C ARG A 152 -0.66 14.47 0.78
N LYS A 153 -0.02 15.58 1.17
CA LYS A 153 -0.42 16.38 2.34
C LYS A 153 -1.89 16.82 2.25
N GLU A 154 -2.32 17.21 1.05
CA GLU A 154 -3.68 17.66 0.76
C GLU A 154 -4.71 16.55 0.98
N MET A 155 -4.39 15.31 0.58
CA MET A 155 -5.30 14.17 0.77
C MET A 155 -5.48 13.84 2.25
N LYS A 156 -4.41 13.97 3.04
CA LYS A 156 -4.45 13.77 4.49
C LYS A 156 -5.32 14.82 5.16
N LEU A 157 -5.16 16.10 4.78
CA LEU A 157 -6.00 17.19 5.27
C LEU A 157 -7.48 17.00 4.90
N GLN A 158 -7.77 16.61 3.66
CA GLN A 158 -9.13 16.28 3.21
C GLN A 158 -9.75 15.15 4.04
N LEU A 159 -8.98 14.12 4.36
CA LEU A 159 -9.43 13.04 5.22
C LEU A 159 -9.72 13.53 6.65
N MET A 160 -8.87 14.39 7.21
CA MET A 160 -9.10 14.98 8.54
C MET A 160 -10.39 15.81 8.56
N HIS A 161 -10.63 16.62 7.53
CA HIS A 161 -11.89 17.38 7.39
C HIS A 161 -13.11 16.46 7.30
N ALA A 162 -13.03 15.39 6.51
CA ALA A 162 -14.11 14.41 6.41
C ALA A 162 -14.41 13.73 7.76
N ILE A 163 -13.37 13.42 8.55
CA ILE A 163 -13.54 12.84 9.90
C ILE A 163 -14.10 13.89 10.86
N ALA A 164 -13.60 15.13 10.85
CA ALA A 164 -14.15 16.20 11.69
C ALA A 164 -15.65 16.38 11.42
N GLN A 165 -16.07 16.40 10.16
CA GLN A 165 -17.47 16.45 9.76
C GLN A 165 -18.26 15.21 10.23
N GLU A 166 -17.75 14.00 10.01
CA GLU A 166 -18.39 12.74 10.42
C GLU A 166 -18.68 12.71 11.94
N PHE A 167 -17.77 13.28 12.74
CA PHE A 167 -17.87 13.33 14.20
C PHE A 167 -18.41 14.66 14.76
N SER A 168 -18.88 15.56 13.88
CA SER A 168 -19.42 16.88 14.26
C SER A 168 -18.46 17.72 15.11
N ILE A 169 -17.18 17.74 14.72
CA ILE A 169 -16.12 18.54 15.33
C ILE A 169 -15.92 19.79 14.47
N GLU A 170 -16.06 20.97 15.08
CA GLU A 170 -15.64 22.23 14.46
C GLU A 170 -14.11 22.33 14.53
N TRP A 171 -13.44 22.07 13.41
CA TRP A 171 -11.98 22.06 13.32
C TRP A 171 -11.49 23.13 12.33
N ASP A 172 -10.57 24.00 12.77
CA ASP A 172 -9.86 24.98 11.90
C ASP A 172 -8.46 24.46 11.55
N SER A 173 -8.26 24.05 10.30
CA SER A 173 -7.00 23.48 9.82
C SER A 173 -5.89 24.50 9.57
N LYS A 174 -6.14 25.81 9.68
CA LYS A 174 -5.18 26.86 9.27
C LYS A 174 -3.82 26.73 9.95
N ALA A 175 -3.79 26.49 11.26
CA ALA A 175 -2.54 26.40 12.01
C ALA A 175 -1.69 25.19 11.57
N LEU A 176 -2.35 24.06 11.32
CA LEU A 176 -1.72 22.86 10.78
C LEU A 176 -1.21 23.11 9.35
N GLU A 177 -2.02 23.68 8.48
CA GLU A 177 -1.64 23.97 7.08
C GLU A 177 -0.43 24.90 7.00
N GLN A 178 -0.40 25.98 7.78
CA GLN A 178 0.76 26.87 7.86
C GLN A 178 2.03 26.11 8.25
N THR A 179 1.93 25.16 9.18
CA THR A 179 3.05 24.33 9.61
C THR A 179 3.48 23.35 8.51
N LEU A 180 2.53 22.74 7.80
CA LEU A 180 2.78 21.73 6.77
C LEU A 180 3.35 22.31 5.47
N PHE A 181 2.96 23.53 5.10
CA PHE A 181 3.32 24.16 3.82
C PHE A 181 4.35 25.28 3.94
N LYS A 182 4.90 25.52 5.14
CA LYS A 182 6.01 26.46 5.30
C LYS A 182 7.21 25.97 4.47
N PRO A 183 7.80 26.81 3.58
CA PRO A 183 9.03 26.45 2.91
C PRO A 183 10.13 26.23 3.96
N PRO A 184 11.05 25.27 3.75
CA PRO A 184 12.18 25.08 4.66
C PRO A 184 12.93 26.41 4.82
N PRO A 185 13.47 26.73 6.01
CA PRO A 185 14.31 27.91 6.17
C PRO A 185 15.44 27.81 5.15
N SER A 186 15.50 28.78 4.24
CA SER A 186 16.66 28.97 3.37
C SER A 186 17.90 29.04 4.27
N GLU A 187 18.85 28.13 4.07
CA GLU A 187 20.17 28.18 4.70
C GLU A 187 20.78 29.55 4.38
N GLN A 188 20.64 30.49 5.31
CA GLN A 188 21.39 31.73 5.25
C GLN A 188 22.84 31.36 5.57
N VAL A 189 23.62 31.25 4.49
CA VAL A 189 25.08 31.23 4.49
C VAL A 189 25.55 32.27 5.52
N ILE A 190 26.13 31.79 6.62
CA ILE A 190 26.89 32.63 7.53
C ILE A 190 28.17 33.00 6.77
N GLN A 191 28.11 34.08 5.99
CA GLN A 191 29.27 34.87 5.62
C GLN A 191 29.24 36.13 6.47
N SER A 192 29.75 36.03 7.70
CA SER A 192 30.16 37.19 8.48
C SER A 192 31.68 37.19 8.59
N SER A 193 32.28 38.02 7.72
CA SER A 193 33.47 38.85 7.92
C SER A 193 34.76 38.19 8.41
N ALA A 194 35.68 37.98 7.46
CA ALA A 194 37.11 38.11 7.68
C ALA A 194 37.52 39.61 7.74
N GLN A 195 38.67 39.88 8.36
CA GLN A 195 39.34 41.18 8.69
C GLN A 195 38.86 41.77 10.03
N ASP A 196 39.65 41.94 11.08
CA ASP A 196 41.08 42.27 11.30
C ASP A 196 41.55 41.46 12.56
N SER A 197 42.80 41.10 12.85
CA SER A 197 44.07 41.81 12.69
C SER A 197 45.25 40.82 12.80
N LEU A 198 46.34 41.14 12.10
CA LEU A 198 47.66 40.53 12.20
C LEU A 198 48.26 40.75 13.61
N ASP A 199 48.88 39.72 14.18
CA ASP A 199 50.09 39.88 14.99
C ASP A 199 50.98 38.64 14.82
N GLU A 200 52.20 38.87 14.36
CA GLU A 200 53.27 37.88 14.11
C GLU A 200 54.23 37.85 15.31
N SER A 201 54.65 36.64 15.73
CA SER A 201 56.04 36.23 16.04
C SER A 201 56.03 34.86 16.72
N ASP A 202 56.50 33.82 16.02
CA ASP A 202 57.82 33.15 16.15
C ASP A 202 57.83 32.12 17.29
N ASP A 203 57.78 30.82 16.99
CA ASP A 203 58.91 29.91 16.68
C ASP A 203 59.11 28.97 17.89
N ASP A 204 58.86 27.67 17.71
CA ASP A 204 59.87 26.63 17.90
C ASP A 204 59.30 25.22 17.63
N GLY A 205 60.12 24.36 17.02
CA GLY A 205 59.72 23.07 16.48
C GLY A 205 59.62 21.91 17.47
N TYR A 206 58.99 20.80 17.05
CA TYR A 206 59.62 19.48 16.89
C TYR A 206 58.60 18.33 16.66
N LYS A 207 58.86 17.58 15.58
CA LYS A 207 58.72 16.11 15.37
C LYS A 207 57.36 15.40 15.43
N SER A 208 56.89 15.04 14.22
CA SER A 208 56.66 13.68 13.70
C SER A 208 56.51 12.52 14.71
N TYR A 209 55.35 11.82 14.67
CA TYR A 209 55.31 10.36 14.57
C TYR A 209 54.12 9.83 13.75
N ARG A 210 54.47 8.97 12.80
CA ARG A 210 53.64 8.11 11.94
C ARG A 210 53.54 6.72 12.59
N ARG A 211 52.35 6.10 12.62
CA ARG A 211 52.10 4.63 12.59
C ARG A 211 50.66 4.45 12.03
N LYS A 212 50.40 3.93 10.83
CA LYS A 212 50.45 2.51 10.35
C LYS A 212 49.83 1.56 11.36
N ASP A 213 48.58 1.18 11.15
CA ASP A 213 48.09 0.02 10.37
C ASP A 213 47.72 -1.07 11.39
N ASP A 214 46.50 -1.61 11.28
CA ASP A 214 46.32 -3.06 11.21
C ASP A 214 44.93 -3.40 10.67
N THR A 215 44.97 -3.97 9.48
CA THR A 215 43.91 -4.71 8.82
C THR A 215 43.91 -6.12 9.39
N VAL A 216 42.76 -6.62 9.87
CA VAL A 216 42.49 -8.07 9.85
C VAL A 216 41.04 -8.30 9.44
N ARG A 217 40.88 -8.70 8.17
CA ARG A 217 39.77 -9.56 7.71
C ARG A 217 39.93 -10.92 8.39
N LEU A 218 38.82 -11.61 8.65
CA LEU A 218 38.60 -12.99 8.16
C LEU A 218 37.16 -13.45 8.42
N GLN A 219 36.57 -13.94 7.32
CA GLN A 219 35.42 -14.85 7.13
C GLN A 219 34.01 -14.37 7.47
#